data_AF-A0ABD1SRY9-F1
#
_entry.id   AF-A0ABD1SRY9-F1
#
_cell.length_a   1.000
_cell.length_b   1.000
_cell.length_c   1.000
_cell.angle_alpha   90.00
_cell.angle_beta   90.00
_cell.angle_gamma   90.00
#
_symmetry.space_group_name_H-M   'P 1'
#
loop_
_entity.id
_entity.type
_entity.pdbx_description
1 polymer ?
#
loop_
_entity_poly.entity_id
_entity_poly.type
_entity_poly.pdbx_seq_one_letter_code
_entity_poly.pdbx_strand_id
1 'polypeptide(L)'
;MAPPAPLSVTREWLKPDETAKELLVRVLTERPFLLLPPPLHRLPFRVGNVVEIVGTSPCAKTLILIQAAINCILPKEWKGVQYGGLGRAVMFVDLDCRFDVLRFSQLLKRRLIGFRAKVKGNEYEYDYELFTVCMRRFLYIRCYDSLEFLATLKTMHCRLQKEKETQADGVYLLMIDSVGAFYWMDRALSSSSGSNGRKSLSLQCVVETMVQEIQRLLSVHPMIVLAAKSASFGDKQSTTEVIRNPGKRSSVLAMDFKSGPQNLLHREYMPSVWQSFVTHRIQVRASDDNSKHQNNSTYLTEWLLPWLKFSDKFIINDDGLLVIL
;
A
#
# COMPACT_ATOMS: atom_id res chain seq x y z
N MET A 1 -6.96 -16.91 37.98
CA MET A 1 -7.66 -15.66 37.59
C MET A 1 -6.63 -14.56 37.51
N ALA A 2 -6.25 -14.14 36.32
CA ALA A 2 -5.39 -12.97 36.13
C ALA A 2 -6.23 -11.69 36.32
N PRO A 3 -5.69 -10.63 36.94
CA PRO A 3 -6.45 -9.41 37.18
C PRO A 3 -6.74 -8.69 35.85
N PRO A 4 -7.83 -7.91 35.76
CA PRO A 4 -8.12 -7.13 34.57
C PRO A 4 -7.05 -6.05 34.38
N ALA A 5 -6.54 -5.92 33.15
CA ALA A 5 -5.62 -4.85 32.78
C ALA A 5 -6.30 -3.48 33.01
N PRO A 6 -5.60 -2.50 33.62
CA PRO A 6 -6.21 -1.23 33.96
C PRO A 6 -6.53 -0.43 32.69
N LEU A 7 -7.78 0.03 32.60
CA LEU A 7 -8.33 0.94 31.58
C LEU A 7 -7.69 2.34 31.58
N SER A 8 -6.59 2.56 32.30
CA SER A 8 -6.04 3.89 32.61
C SER A 8 -5.07 4.44 31.56
N VAL A 9 -4.43 3.60 30.74
CA VAL A 9 -3.36 4.07 29.83
C VAL A 9 -3.91 4.84 28.62
N THR A 10 -5.18 4.65 28.25
CA THR A 10 -5.76 5.31 27.06
C THR A 10 -6.23 6.75 27.30
N ARG A 11 -6.38 7.18 28.57
CA ARG A 11 -6.84 8.54 28.91
C ARG A 11 -5.72 9.56 29.13
N GLU A 12 -4.45 9.15 29.21
CA GLU A 12 -3.31 10.08 29.38
C GLU A 12 -2.93 10.83 28.10
N TRP A 13 -3.39 10.39 26.92
CA TRP A 13 -3.04 11.02 25.63
C TRP A 13 -3.75 12.35 25.36
N LEU A 14 -4.89 12.58 26.02
CA LEU A 14 -5.62 13.85 25.98
C LEU A 14 -5.47 14.51 27.35
N LYS A 15 -4.61 15.53 27.44
CA LYS A 15 -4.68 16.41 28.60
C LYS A 15 -6.02 17.14 28.52
N PRO A 16 -6.86 17.08 29.57
CA PRO A 16 -8.21 17.66 29.55
C PRO A 16 -8.23 19.16 29.21
N ASP A 17 -7.08 19.85 29.39
CA ASP A 17 -6.94 21.30 29.24
C ASP A 17 -6.00 21.72 28.08
N GLU A 18 -5.61 20.79 27.19
CA GLU A 18 -4.73 21.11 26.04
C GLU A 18 -5.45 22.04 25.04
N THR A 19 -4.84 23.17 24.71
CA THR A 19 -5.38 24.05 23.67
C THR A 19 -5.28 23.38 22.30
N ALA A 20 -6.16 23.74 21.35
CA ALA A 20 -6.11 23.21 19.99
C ALA A 20 -4.74 23.45 19.31
N LYS A 21 -4.05 24.55 19.65
CA LYS A 21 -2.70 24.86 19.16
C LYS A 21 -1.66 23.89 19.73
N GLU A 22 -1.68 23.64 21.03
CA GLU A 22 -0.76 22.70 21.68
C GLU A 22 -0.96 21.29 21.15
N LEU A 23 -2.23 20.86 20.99
CA LEU A 23 -2.57 19.58 20.39
C LEU A 23 -2.04 19.46 18.96
N LEU A 24 -2.22 20.50 18.14
CA LEU A 24 -1.70 20.50 16.77
C LEU A 24 -0.18 20.44 16.73
N VAL A 25 0.52 21.23 17.54
CA VAL A 25 1.98 21.23 17.62
C VAL A 25 2.47 19.84 18.03
N ARG A 26 1.92 19.29 19.12
CA ARG A 26 2.29 17.96 19.61
C ARG A 26 2.03 16.87 18.57
N VAL A 27 0.86 16.85 17.94
CA VAL A 27 0.54 15.86 16.89
C VAL A 27 1.48 15.99 15.69
N LEU A 28 1.81 17.21 15.27
CA LEU A 28 2.74 17.46 14.16
C LEU A 28 4.19 17.07 14.50
N THR A 29 4.59 17.20 15.77
CA THR A 29 5.92 16.81 16.25
C THR A 29 6.04 15.31 16.47
N GLU A 30 5.06 14.67 17.12
CA GLU A 30 5.05 13.23 17.39
C GLU A 30 4.84 12.41 16.11
N ARG A 31 4.07 12.95 15.15
CA ARG A 31 3.68 12.27 13.91
C ARG A 31 3.91 13.20 12.71
N PRO A 32 5.18 13.39 12.31
CA PRO A 32 5.51 14.30 11.22
C PRO A 32 4.91 13.79 9.91
N PHE A 33 4.64 14.74 9.02
CA PHE A 33 4.27 14.43 7.64
C PHE A 33 5.47 13.87 6.88
N LEU A 34 5.17 12.96 5.95
CA LEU A 34 6.14 12.33 5.08
C LEU A 34 5.76 12.54 3.63
N LEU A 35 6.76 12.88 2.84
CA LEU A 35 6.66 12.88 1.40
C LEU A 35 7.26 11.57 0.90
N LEU A 36 6.39 10.70 0.39
CA LEU A 36 6.82 9.50 -0.32
C LEU A 36 7.35 9.89 -1.71
N PRO A 37 8.24 9.09 -2.32
CA PRO A 37 8.80 9.43 -3.63
C PRO A 37 7.70 9.48 -4.71
N PRO A 38 7.97 10.14 -5.85
CA PRO A 38 7.13 10.06 -7.03
C PRO A 38 6.63 8.64 -7.37
N PRO A 39 5.36 8.48 -7.78
CA PRO A 39 4.33 9.52 -7.97
C PRO A 39 3.58 9.92 -6.68
N LEU A 40 3.94 9.38 -5.51
CA LEU A 40 3.21 9.61 -4.26
C LEU A 40 3.48 10.98 -3.60
N HIS A 41 4.51 11.70 -4.04
CA HIS A 41 5.03 12.95 -3.46
C HIS A 41 4.06 14.15 -3.36
N ARG A 42 2.88 14.09 -3.97
CA ARG A 42 1.94 15.22 -4.05
C ARG A 42 1.15 15.44 -2.78
N LEU A 43 1.03 14.42 -1.94
CA LEU A 43 0.27 14.47 -0.70
C LEU A 43 1.18 14.15 0.49
N PRO A 44 1.03 14.87 1.61
CA PRO A 44 1.76 14.55 2.82
C PRO A 44 1.06 13.40 3.56
N PHE A 45 1.80 12.32 3.82
CA PHE A 45 1.27 11.16 4.55
C PHE A 45 1.65 11.20 6.02
N ARG A 46 0.87 10.51 6.84
CA ARG A 46 1.15 10.26 8.26
C ARG A 46 0.93 8.79 8.58
N VAL A 47 1.55 8.34 9.66
CA VAL A 47 1.24 7.04 10.26
C VAL A 47 -0.27 6.88 10.49
N GLY A 48 -0.80 5.70 10.17
CA GLY A 48 -2.22 5.40 10.12
C GLY A 48 -2.87 5.66 8.76
N ASN A 49 -2.22 6.36 7.82
CA ASN A 49 -2.74 6.46 6.47
C ASN A 49 -2.64 5.11 5.74
N VAL A 50 -3.71 4.81 5.02
CA VAL A 50 -3.85 3.65 4.13
C VAL A 50 -3.96 4.19 2.71
N VAL A 51 -2.95 3.91 1.90
CA VAL A 51 -2.83 4.37 0.51
C VAL A 51 -3.04 3.18 -0.42
N GLU A 52 -4.08 3.24 -1.24
CA GLU A 52 -4.38 2.24 -2.25
C GLU A 52 -3.86 2.69 -3.62
N ILE A 53 -3.00 1.87 -4.22
CA ILE A 53 -2.43 2.08 -5.56
C ILE A 53 -3.19 1.18 -6.53
N VAL A 54 -4.09 1.76 -7.31
CA VAL A 54 -5.01 1.05 -8.19
C VAL A 54 -4.54 1.13 -9.64
N GLY A 55 -4.65 0.05 -10.40
CA GLY A 55 -4.52 0.14 -11.85
C GLY A 55 -4.50 -1.21 -12.56
N THR A 56 -4.70 -1.19 -13.87
CA THR A 56 -4.70 -2.40 -14.71
C THR A 56 -3.30 -3.00 -14.75
N SER A 57 -3.16 -4.30 -14.49
CA SER A 57 -1.87 -4.95 -14.67
C SER A 57 -1.58 -5.06 -16.19
N PRO A 58 -0.38 -4.67 -16.68
CA PRO A 58 0.83 -4.23 -15.95
C PRO A 58 1.04 -2.68 -15.90
N CYS A 59 0.66 -1.99 -14.82
CA CYS A 59 0.82 -0.53 -14.67
C CYS A 59 1.86 -0.08 -13.61
N ALA A 60 2.96 -0.80 -13.45
CA ALA A 60 4.08 -0.42 -12.56
C ALA A 60 3.79 -0.27 -11.05
N LYS A 61 2.63 -0.75 -10.54
CA LYS A 61 2.27 -0.67 -9.10
C LYS A 61 3.35 -1.21 -8.16
N THR A 62 3.84 -2.43 -8.42
CA THR A 62 4.92 -3.04 -7.64
C THR A 62 6.22 -2.23 -7.71
N LEU A 63 6.50 -1.55 -8.83
CA LEU A 63 7.67 -0.68 -8.94
C LEU A 63 7.52 0.58 -8.08
N ILE A 64 6.32 1.16 -8.00
CA ILE A 64 6.02 2.28 -7.08
C ILE A 64 6.26 1.84 -5.63
N LEU A 65 5.79 0.65 -5.24
CA LEU A 65 6.06 0.07 -3.92
C LEU A 65 7.56 -0.12 -3.69
N ILE A 66 8.30 -0.67 -4.66
CA ILE A 66 9.75 -0.85 -4.59
C ILE A 66 10.48 0.48 -4.39
N GLN A 67 10.14 1.53 -5.13
CA GLN A 67 10.78 2.84 -5.00
C GLN A 67 10.48 3.48 -3.63
N ALA A 68 9.24 3.37 -3.15
CA ALA A 68 8.88 3.80 -1.80
C ALA A 68 9.65 3.01 -0.73
N ALA A 69 9.83 1.70 -0.92
CA ALA A 69 10.59 0.85 0.00
C ALA A 69 12.07 1.24 0.03
N ILE A 70 12.70 1.40 -1.14
CA ILE A 70 14.11 1.82 -1.26
C ILE A 70 14.32 3.17 -0.57
N ASN A 71 13.45 4.16 -0.80
CA ASN A 71 13.53 5.46 -0.14
C ASN A 71 13.38 5.35 1.38
N CYS A 72 12.55 4.43 1.86
CA CYS A 72 12.35 4.21 3.29
C CYS A 72 13.58 3.59 3.96
N ILE A 73 14.16 2.53 3.38
CA ILE A 73 15.28 1.79 3.99
C ILE A 73 16.62 2.51 3.89
N LEU A 74 16.81 3.35 2.87
CA LEU A 74 18.02 4.16 2.72
C LEU A 74 18.14 5.16 3.88
N PRO A 75 19.34 5.39 4.45
CA PRO A 75 19.52 6.39 5.49
C PRO A 75 19.43 7.81 4.93
N LYS A 76 19.30 8.80 5.81
CA LYS A 76 19.46 10.21 5.44
C LYS A 76 20.88 10.49 4.96
N GLU A 77 21.86 10.05 5.76
CA GLU A 77 23.28 10.23 5.52
C GLU A 77 24.05 8.93 5.84
N TRP A 78 25.13 8.67 5.11
CA TRP A 78 26.08 7.60 5.42
C TRP A 78 27.50 7.98 5.00
N LYS A 79 28.45 7.95 5.94
CA LYS A 79 29.87 8.29 5.72
C LYS A 79 30.06 9.63 4.96
N GLY A 80 29.28 10.65 5.33
CA GLY A 80 29.31 11.98 4.72
C GLY A 80 28.56 12.13 3.39
N VAL A 81 27.96 11.06 2.86
CA VAL A 81 27.13 11.11 1.63
C VAL A 81 25.66 11.21 2.02
N GLN A 82 24.96 12.20 1.47
CA GLN A 82 23.51 12.39 1.66
C GLN A 82 22.72 11.51 0.68
N TYR A 83 22.02 10.50 1.21
CA TYR A 83 21.15 9.60 0.45
C TYR A 83 19.69 10.03 0.49
N GLY A 84 19.29 10.84 1.49
CA GLY A 84 17.97 11.44 1.59
C GLY A 84 16.82 10.48 1.91
N GLY A 85 17.11 9.24 2.32
CA GLY A 85 16.10 8.28 2.73
C GLY A 85 15.68 8.43 4.19
N LEU A 86 14.82 7.54 4.69
CA LEU A 86 14.28 7.61 6.06
C LEU A 86 15.07 6.80 7.10
N GLY A 87 15.83 5.80 6.67
CA GLY A 87 16.56 4.86 7.52
C GLY A 87 15.67 3.91 8.31
N ARG A 88 14.43 3.69 7.87
CA ARG A 88 13.36 2.95 8.57
C ARG A 88 13.06 1.62 7.90
N ALA A 89 12.60 0.66 8.69
CA ALA A 89 12.24 -0.67 8.20
C ALA A 89 10.91 -0.68 7.43
N VAL A 90 10.80 -1.60 6.48
CA VAL A 90 9.63 -1.86 5.64
C VAL A 90 9.23 -3.31 5.80
N MET A 91 7.94 -3.58 5.96
CA MET A 91 7.35 -4.92 5.87
C MET A 91 6.63 -5.07 4.54
N PHE A 92 7.10 -5.96 3.68
CA PHE A 92 6.47 -6.27 2.40
C PHE A 92 5.75 -7.62 2.47
N VAL A 93 4.44 -7.61 2.25
CA VAL A 93 3.59 -8.80 2.19
C VAL A 93 3.20 -9.07 0.74
N ASP A 94 3.77 -10.12 0.18
CA ASP A 94 3.53 -10.59 -1.19
C ASP A 94 2.41 -11.63 -1.19
N LEU A 95 1.25 -11.22 -1.68
CA LEU A 95 0.04 -12.04 -1.80
C LEU A 95 -0.13 -12.61 -3.20
N ASP A 96 0.50 -12.00 -4.21
CA ASP A 96 0.45 -12.49 -5.59
C ASP A 96 1.63 -13.43 -5.94
N CYS A 97 2.60 -13.59 -5.02
CA CYS A 97 3.81 -14.39 -5.20
C CYS A 97 4.66 -13.95 -6.41
N ARG A 98 4.58 -12.67 -6.78
CA ARG A 98 5.26 -12.10 -7.97
C ARG A 98 6.41 -11.16 -7.61
N PHE A 99 6.69 -10.95 -6.33
CA PHE A 99 7.76 -10.05 -5.93
C PHE A 99 9.14 -10.65 -6.24
N ASP A 100 9.92 -9.91 -7.03
CA ASP A 100 11.29 -10.28 -7.38
C ASP A 100 12.29 -9.56 -6.47
N VAL A 101 12.80 -10.28 -5.49
CA VAL A 101 13.82 -9.80 -4.53
C VAL A 101 15.13 -9.46 -5.23
N LEU A 102 15.49 -10.15 -6.33
CA LEU A 102 16.70 -9.85 -7.09
C LEU A 102 16.55 -8.50 -7.78
N ARG A 103 15.41 -8.24 -8.43
CA ARG A 103 15.11 -6.93 -9.01
C ARG A 103 15.14 -5.81 -7.96
N PHE A 104 14.55 -6.05 -6.79
CA PHE A 104 14.65 -5.10 -5.67
C PHE A 104 16.12 -4.80 -5.30
N SER A 105 16.93 -5.85 -5.13
CA SER A 105 18.35 -5.72 -4.79
C SER A 105 19.15 -4.95 -5.84
N GLN A 106 18.86 -5.17 -7.13
CA GLN A 106 19.50 -4.48 -8.24
C GLN A 106 19.14 -3.00 -8.26
N LEU A 107 17.86 -2.67 -8.06
CA LEU A 107 17.41 -1.27 -7.99
C LEU A 107 18.01 -0.54 -6.79
N LEU A 108 18.13 -1.20 -5.64
CA LEU A 108 18.83 -0.65 -4.48
C LEU A 108 20.31 -0.38 -4.79
N LYS A 109 21.02 -1.34 -5.40
CA LYS A 109 22.43 -1.16 -5.82
C LYS A 109 22.60 0.02 -6.77
N ARG A 110 21.76 0.10 -7.82
CA ARG A 110 21.78 1.22 -8.76
C ARG A 110 21.56 2.55 -8.06
N ARG A 111 20.63 2.61 -7.10
CA ARG A 111 20.38 3.81 -6.30
C ARG A 111 21.62 4.22 -5.50
N LEU A 112 22.31 3.27 -4.86
CA LEU A 112 23.52 3.53 -4.10
C LEU A 112 24.68 4.05 -4.96
N ILE A 113 24.90 3.43 -6.13
CA ILE A 113 25.91 3.86 -7.11
C ILE A 113 25.59 5.28 -7.61
N GLY A 114 24.33 5.53 -7.99
CA GLY A 114 23.90 6.83 -8.52
C GLY A 114 24.11 8.00 -7.56
N PHE A 115 23.96 7.81 -6.24
CA PHE A 115 24.27 8.84 -5.26
C PHE A 115 25.79 9.07 -5.10
N ARG A 116 26.60 8.01 -5.13
CA ARG A 116 28.07 8.13 -5.04
C ARG A 116 28.68 8.78 -6.27
N ALA A 117 28.21 8.41 -7.46
CA ALA A 117 28.69 8.98 -8.72
C ALA A 117 28.54 10.50 -8.75
N LYS A 118 27.47 11.04 -8.14
CA LYS A 118 27.25 12.50 -8.00
C LYS A 118 28.23 13.21 -7.07
N VAL A 119 28.81 12.51 -6.09
CA VAL A 119 29.67 13.11 -5.05
C VAL A 119 31.15 12.89 -5.34
N LYS A 120 31.54 11.68 -5.77
CA LYS A 120 32.95 11.29 -5.91
C LYS A 120 33.44 11.12 -7.36
N GLY A 121 32.55 11.23 -8.34
CA GLY A 121 32.87 11.08 -9.77
C GLY A 121 33.17 9.63 -10.17
N ASN A 122 32.40 9.09 -11.13
CA ASN A 122 32.61 7.81 -11.84
C ASN A 122 33.02 6.55 -11.02
N GLU A 123 32.79 6.50 -9.71
CA GLU A 123 32.82 5.26 -8.94
C GLU A 123 31.55 4.44 -9.24
N TYR A 124 31.72 3.32 -9.96
CA TYR A 124 30.65 2.34 -10.21
C TYR A 124 30.47 1.33 -9.06
N GLU A 125 31.19 1.51 -7.95
CA GLU A 125 31.13 0.63 -6.80
C GLU A 125 30.22 1.19 -5.71
N TYR A 126 29.40 0.32 -5.11
CA TYR A 126 28.54 0.67 -3.99
C TYR A 126 29.14 0.18 -2.67
N ASP A 127 28.82 0.87 -1.58
CA ASP A 127 29.22 0.45 -0.23
C ASP A 127 28.43 -0.82 0.17
N TYR A 128 29.12 -1.96 0.23
CA TYR A 128 28.53 -3.25 0.58
C TYR A 128 27.96 -3.30 2.01
N GLU A 129 28.58 -2.57 2.93
CA GLU A 129 28.12 -2.48 4.32
C GLU A 129 26.78 -1.74 4.36
N LEU A 130 26.70 -0.60 3.67
CA LEU A 130 25.44 0.16 3.54
C LEU A 130 24.35 -0.66 2.86
N PHE A 131 24.68 -1.37 1.77
CA PHE A 131 23.74 -2.26 1.10
C PHE A 131 23.17 -3.31 2.05
N THR A 132 24.04 -3.94 2.86
CA THR A 132 23.63 -4.95 3.85
C THR A 132 22.72 -4.36 4.91
N VAL A 133 23.03 -3.17 5.44
CA VAL A 133 22.19 -2.45 6.40
C VAL A 133 20.81 -2.15 5.80
N CYS A 134 20.76 -1.67 4.56
CA CYS A 134 19.51 -1.37 3.88
C CYS A 134 18.68 -2.64 3.61
N MET A 135 19.31 -3.73 3.15
CA MET A 135 18.63 -5.01 2.93
C MET A 135 18.06 -5.60 4.22
N ARG A 136 18.75 -5.46 5.36
CA ARG A 136 18.22 -5.90 6.67
C ARG A 136 16.96 -5.16 7.10
N ARG A 137 16.78 -3.91 6.68
CA ARG A 137 15.58 -3.11 6.94
C ARG A 137 14.39 -3.51 6.06
N PHE A 138 14.59 -4.35 5.04
CA PHE A 138 13.51 -4.83 4.17
C PHE A 138 13.05 -6.23 4.63
N LEU A 139 11.95 -6.26 5.37
CA LEU A 139 11.31 -7.48 5.83
C LEU A 139 10.33 -7.97 4.77
N TYR A 140 10.37 -9.27 4.46
CA TYR A 140 9.55 -9.87 3.41
C TYR A 140 8.78 -11.08 3.94
N ILE A 141 7.49 -11.13 3.63
CA ILE A 141 6.61 -12.27 3.91
C ILE A 141 5.81 -12.58 2.64
N ARG A 142 5.67 -13.86 2.33
CA ARG A 142 4.79 -14.35 1.28
C ARG A 142 3.63 -15.11 1.90
N CYS A 143 2.43 -14.90 1.38
CA CYS A 143 1.25 -15.67 1.76
C CYS A 143 0.61 -16.25 0.50
N TYR A 144 0.13 -17.49 0.58
CA TYR A 144 -0.44 -18.21 -0.57
C TYR A 144 -1.98 -18.20 -0.60
N ASP A 145 -2.62 -17.88 0.53
CA ASP A 145 -4.07 -17.74 0.63
C ASP A 145 -4.50 -16.73 1.71
N SER A 146 -5.80 -16.50 1.79
CA SER A 146 -6.40 -15.54 2.73
C SER A 146 -6.23 -15.95 4.20
N LEU A 147 -6.14 -17.25 4.51
CA LEU A 147 -5.95 -17.75 5.86
C LEU A 147 -4.52 -17.54 6.34
N GLU A 148 -3.52 -17.83 5.50
CA GLU A 148 -2.11 -17.55 5.77
C GLU A 148 -1.89 -16.05 5.98
N PHE A 149 -2.54 -15.22 5.18
CA PHE A 149 -2.45 -13.77 5.34
C PHE A 149 -3.08 -13.31 6.66
N LEU A 150 -4.26 -13.81 7.04
CA LEU A 150 -4.87 -13.51 8.33
C LEU A 150 -4.02 -13.99 9.52
N ALA A 151 -3.46 -15.19 9.44
CA ALA A 151 -2.55 -15.71 10.46
C ALA A 151 -1.28 -14.85 10.58
N THR A 152 -0.76 -14.40 9.43
CA THR A 152 0.38 -13.48 9.37
C THR A 152 0.05 -12.16 10.06
N LEU A 153 -1.10 -11.53 9.76
CA LEU A 153 -1.52 -10.28 10.43
C LEU A 153 -1.66 -10.47 11.94
N LYS A 154 -2.30 -11.55 12.40
CA LYS A 154 -2.48 -11.85 13.84
C LYS A 154 -1.16 -12.01 14.59
N THR A 155 -0.15 -12.60 13.96
CA THR A 155 1.17 -12.83 14.58
C THR A 155 2.17 -11.71 14.33
N MET A 156 1.82 -10.74 13.47
CA MET A 156 2.71 -9.67 13.03
C MET A 156 3.16 -8.78 14.18
N HIS A 157 2.30 -8.51 15.16
CA HIS A 157 2.66 -7.69 16.33
C HIS A 157 3.91 -8.21 17.05
N CYS A 158 3.98 -9.52 17.33
CA CYS A 158 5.13 -10.16 17.98
C CYS A 158 6.39 -10.09 17.11
N ARG A 159 6.26 -10.29 15.79
CA ARG A 159 7.38 -10.16 14.86
C ARG A 159 7.93 -8.73 14.84
N LEU A 160 7.05 -7.73 14.75
CA LEU A 160 7.43 -6.32 14.74
C LEU A 160 8.09 -5.88 16.06
N GLN A 161 7.68 -6.44 17.20
CA GLN A 161 8.36 -6.18 18.48
C GLN A 161 9.80 -6.70 18.51
N LYS A 162 10.02 -7.94 18.05
CA LYS A 162 11.37 -8.51 17.95
C LYS A 162 12.27 -7.70 17.03
N GLU A 163 11.73 -7.24 15.89
CA GLU A 163 12.49 -6.40 14.96
C GLU A 163 12.77 -5.00 15.53
N LYS A 164 11.93 -4.49 16.43
CA LYS A 164 12.19 -3.22 17.12
C LYS A 164 13.32 -3.32 18.14
N GLU A 165 13.56 -4.50 18.71
CA GLU A 165 14.70 -4.74 19.61
C GLU A 165 16.02 -4.80 18.84
N THR A 166 16.01 -5.34 17.62
CA THR A 166 17.19 -5.42 16.74
C THR A 166 17.44 -4.14 15.95
N GLN A 167 16.38 -3.44 15.55
CA GLN A 167 16.41 -2.19 14.80
C GLN A 167 15.74 -1.10 15.64
N ALA A 168 16.53 -0.14 16.14
CA ALA A 168 16.07 0.92 17.06
C ALA A 168 14.83 1.69 16.59
N ASP A 169 14.62 1.71 15.28
CA ASP A 169 13.53 2.38 14.59
C ASP A 169 12.65 1.33 13.91
N GLY A 170 11.60 0.87 14.60
CA GLY A 170 10.68 -0.17 14.11
C GLY A 170 10.07 0.10 12.72
N VAL A 171 9.28 -0.88 12.22
CA VAL A 171 8.70 -0.80 10.87
C VAL A 171 7.84 0.44 10.70
N TYR A 172 7.98 1.06 9.54
CA TYR A 172 7.34 2.33 9.21
C TYR A 172 6.40 2.25 8.03
N LEU A 173 6.67 1.35 7.08
CA LEU A 173 5.79 1.04 5.95
C LEU A 173 5.36 -0.43 6.01
N LEU A 174 4.05 -0.67 5.93
CA LEU A 174 3.47 -1.99 5.63
C LEU A 174 3.00 -1.97 4.17
N MET A 175 3.61 -2.78 3.32
CA MET A 175 3.26 -2.91 1.91
C MET A 175 2.53 -4.22 1.66
N ILE A 176 1.43 -4.17 0.90
CA ILE A 176 0.61 -5.34 0.55
C ILE A 176 0.48 -5.39 -0.98
N ASP A 177 1.02 -6.43 -1.61
CA ASP A 177 1.00 -6.59 -3.07
C ASP A 177 0.47 -7.99 -3.50
N SER A 178 -0.75 -8.14 -3.98
CA SER A 178 -1.84 -7.15 -4.04
C SER A 178 -2.99 -7.56 -3.12
N VAL A 179 -3.70 -6.57 -2.55
CA VAL A 179 -4.77 -6.81 -1.57
C VAL A 179 -5.93 -7.64 -2.15
N GLY A 180 -6.08 -7.65 -3.47
CA GLY A 180 -7.12 -8.40 -4.18
C GLY A 180 -6.73 -9.81 -4.60
N ALA A 181 -5.54 -10.30 -4.25
CA ALA A 181 -4.98 -11.57 -4.75
C ALA A 181 -5.93 -12.77 -4.60
N PHE A 182 -6.57 -12.89 -3.43
CA PHE A 182 -7.41 -14.05 -3.09
C PHE A 182 -8.91 -13.83 -3.34
N TYR A 183 -9.31 -12.60 -3.71
CA TYR A 183 -10.71 -12.20 -3.78
C TYR A 183 -11.57 -13.13 -4.66
N TRP A 184 -11.09 -13.46 -5.86
CA TRP A 184 -11.86 -14.27 -6.81
C TRP A 184 -11.99 -15.72 -6.36
N MET A 185 -10.95 -16.27 -5.72
CA MET A 185 -10.98 -17.63 -5.18
C MET A 185 -11.94 -17.73 -3.99
N ASP A 186 -11.81 -16.81 -3.03
CA ASP A 186 -12.65 -16.76 -1.82
C ASP A 186 -14.13 -16.55 -2.18
N ARG A 187 -14.39 -15.73 -3.21
CA ARG A 187 -15.75 -15.51 -3.72
C ARG A 187 -16.35 -16.78 -4.32
N ALA A 188 -15.59 -17.54 -5.11
CA ALA A 188 -16.07 -18.79 -5.72
C ALA A 188 -16.41 -19.83 -4.64
N LEU A 189 -15.56 -19.96 -3.61
CA LEU A 189 -15.78 -20.86 -2.47
C LEU A 189 -16.99 -20.45 -1.61
N SER A 190 -17.26 -19.14 -1.51
CA SER A 190 -18.45 -18.64 -0.80
C SER A 190 -19.76 -19.04 -1.50
N SER A 191 -19.77 -19.11 -2.83
CA SER A 191 -20.97 -19.43 -3.62
C SER A 191 -21.31 -20.93 -3.72
N SER A 192 -20.35 -21.82 -3.47
CA SER A 192 -20.54 -23.27 -3.54
C SER A 192 -20.98 -23.90 -2.21
N SER A 193 -21.05 -23.11 -1.12
CA SER A 193 -21.50 -23.58 0.19
C SER A 193 -23.04 -23.57 0.28
N GLY A 194 -23.67 -24.39 -0.55
CA GLY A 194 -25.13 -24.59 -0.62
C GLY A 194 -25.64 -25.81 0.16
N SER A 195 -24.81 -26.48 0.98
CA SER A 195 -25.24 -27.68 1.69
C SER A 195 -24.42 -27.90 2.97
N ASN A 196 -25.12 -28.16 4.07
CA ASN A 196 -24.64 -28.47 5.44
C ASN A 196 -24.12 -27.29 6.29
N GLY A 197 -25.05 -26.62 7.02
CA GLY A 197 -24.98 -26.11 8.41
C GLY A 197 -23.72 -25.44 9.01
N ARG A 198 -22.60 -25.37 8.29
CA ARG A 198 -21.35 -24.72 8.69
C ARG A 198 -21.42 -23.30 8.17
N LYS A 199 -21.13 -22.33 9.04
CA LYS A 199 -20.92 -20.94 8.63
C LYS A 199 -19.76 -20.91 7.65
N SER A 200 -20.02 -20.85 6.34
CA SER A 200 -18.98 -20.55 5.37
C SER A 200 -18.42 -19.17 5.71
N LEU A 201 -17.09 -19.03 5.69
CA LEU A 201 -16.46 -17.73 5.87
C LEU A 201 -16.85 -16.90 4.65
N SER A 202 -17.84 -16.03 4.83
CA SER A 202 -18.23 -15.12 3.74
C SER A 202 -17.02 -14.26 3.38
N LEU A 203 -16.86 -13.99 2.08
CA LEU A 203 -15.85 -13.05 1.57
C LEU A 203 -15.82 -11.72 2.35
N GLN A 204 -17.01 -11.25 2.73
CA GLN A 204 -17.21 -10.08 3.58
C GLN A 204 -16.50 -10.24 4.93
N CYS A 205 -16.68 -11.38 5.62
CA CYS A 205 -16.07 -11.68 6.91
C CYS A 205 -14.53 -11.75 6.83
N VAL A 206 -13.98 -12.31 5.74
CA VAL A 206 -12.52 -12.37 5.52
C VAL A 206 -11.93 -10.97 5.41
N VAL A 207 -12.50 -10.12 4.55
CA VAL A 207 -12.04 -8.74 4.36
C VAL A 207 -12.27 -7.89 5.61
N GLU A 208 -13.38 -8.06 6.31
CA GLU A 208 -13.64 -7.42 7.61
C GLU A 208 -12.58 -7.79 8.65
N THR A 209 -12.27 -9.09 8.78
CA THR A 209 -11.25 -9.56 9.71
C THR A 209 -9.87 -9.01 9.33
N MET A 210 -9.53 -9.02 8.04
CA MET A 210 -8.28 -8.44 7.54
C MET A 210 -8.17 -6.95 7.92
N VAL A 211 -9.20 -6.14 7.64
CA VAL A 211 -9.21 -4.71 7.98
C VAL A 211 -9.09 -4.52 9.50
N GLN A 212 -9.82 -5.29 10.29
CA GLN A 212 -9.73 -5.23 11.76
C GLN A 212 -8.34 -5.55 12.27
N GLU A 213 -7.67 -6.59 11.74
CA GLU A 213 -6.32 -6.94 12.17
C GLU A 213 -5.31 -5.85 11.74
N ILE A 214 -5.42 -5.29 10.54
CA ILE A 214 -4.56 -4.16 10.13
C ILE A 214 -4.80 -2.95 11.04
N GLN A 215 -6.05 -2.62 11.36
CA GLN A 215 -6.36 -1.53 12.30
C GLN A 215 -5.76 -1.77 13.69
N ARG A 216 -5.88 -3.00 14.23
CA ARG A 216 -5.25 -3.36 15.51
C ARG A 216 -3.73 -3.21 15.42
N LEU A 217 -3.10 -3.66 14.34
CA LEU A 217 -1.67 -3.48 14.13
C LEU A 217 -1.29 -2.00 14.12
N LEU A 218 -2.01 -1.16 13.39
CA LEU A 218 -1.76 0.28 13.30
C LEU A 218 -1.97 1.02 14.64
N SER A 219 -2.81 0.50 15.53
CA SER A 219 -3.02 1.07 16.87
C SER A 219 -1.80 0.90 17.78
N VAL A 220 -0.99 -0.13 17.54
CA VAL A 220 0.20 -0.46 18.36
C VAL A 220 1.50 -0.09 17.65
N HIS A 221 1.53 -0.22 16.33
CA HIS A 221 2.68 0.03 15.47
C HIS A 221 2.32 1.14 14.47
N PRO A 222 2.69 2.40 14.75
CA PRO A 222 2.35 3.53 13.89
C PRO A 222 3.10 3.43 12.55
N MET A 223 2.39 2.97 11.51
CA MET A 223 2.92 2.72 10.17
C MET A 223 2.03 3.35 9.10
N ILE A 224 2.55 3.55 7.89
CA ILE A 224 1.74 3.79 6.70
C ILE A 224 1.50 2.46 6.00
N VAL A 225 0.27 2.23 5.53
CA VAL A 225 -0.06 1.06 4.70
C VAL A 225 -0.08 1.48 3.24
N LEU A 226 0.70 0.80 2.39
CA LEU A 226 0.64 0.92 0.95
C LEU A 226 0.10 -0.39 0.36
N ALA A 227 -1.06 -0.37 -0.25
CA ALA A 227 -1.69 -1.56 -0.82
C ALA A 227 -1.85 -1.42 -2.33
N ALA A 228 -1.26 -2.34 -3.10
CA ALA A 228 -1.55 -2.43 -4.52
C ALA A 228 -2.88 -3.15 -4.75
N LYS A 229 -3.64 -2.68 -5.74
CA LYS A 229 -4.87 -3.31 -6.21
C LYS A 229 -4.93 -3.32 -7.73
N SER A 230 -5.17 -4.49 -8.30
CA SER A 230 -5.46 -4.60 -9.74
C SER A 230 -6.85 -4.05 -10.04
N ALA A 231 -6.98 -3.23 -11.08
CA ALA A 231 -8.27 -2.76 -11.55
C ALA A 231 -8.90 -3.79 -12.50
N SER A 232 -10.14 -4.22 -12.26
CA SER A 232 -10.89 -5.04 -13.21
C SER A 232 -11.57 -4.13 -14.22
N PHE A 233 -11.42 -4.45 -15.51
CA PHE A 233 -12.11 -3.70 -16.57
C PHE A 233 -13.63 -3.86 -16.38
N GLY A 234 -14.33 -2.73 -16.31
CA GLY A 234 -15.79 -2.74 -16.40
C GLY A 234 -16.15 -2.97 -17.85
N ASP A 235 -16.66 -4.15 -18.18
CA ASP A 235 -17.09 -4.45 -19.53
C ASP A 235 -18.19 -3.46 -19.93
N LYS A 236 -17.89 -2.55 -20.85
CA LYS A 236 -18.90 -1.69 -21.48
C LYS A 236 -19.62 -2.43 -22.64
N GLN A 237 -19.38 -3.73 -22.81
CA GLN A 237 -20.09 -4.58 -23.74
C GLN A 237 -20.76 -5.77 -23.03
N SER A 238 -21.77 -5.49 -22.21
CA SER A 238 -22.81 -6.48 -21.92
C SER A 238 -24.20 -5.85 -21.82
N THR A 239 -24.53 -4.94 -22.74
CA THR A 239 -25.93 -4.70 -23.12
C THR A 239 -26.40 -5.80 -24.06
N THR A 240 -26.40 -7.05 -23.56
CA THR A 240 -27.20 -8.18 -24.07
C THR A 240 -27.19 -9.27 -23.00
N GLU A 241 -27.58 -8.91 -21.76
CA GLU A 241 -28.19 -9.93 -20.90
C GLU A 241 -29.49 -10.35 -21.58
N VAL A 242 -29.42 -11.50 -22.27
CA VAL A 242 -30.58 -12.25 -22.71
C VAL A 242 -31.45 -12.47 -21.48
N ILE A 243 -32.61 -11.83 -21.50
CA ILE A 243 -33.72 -12.02 -20.57
C ILE A 243 -33.98 -13.53 -20.44
N ARG A 244 -33.52 -14.13 -19.34
CA ARG A 244 -34.10 -15.36 -18.80
C ARG A 244 -34.71 -15.03 -17.45
N ASN A 245 -35.94 -14.51 -17.49
CA ASN A 245 -36.84 -14.59 -16.35
C ASN A 245 -37.17 -16.07 -16.10
N PRO A 246 -37.22 -16.48 -14.83
CA PRO A 246 -38.53 -16.70 -14.25
C PRO A 246 -38.66 -16.17 -12.82
N GLY A 247 -39.74 -15.42 -12.56
CA GLY A 247 -40.49 -15.52 -11.29
C GLY A 247 -40.10 -14.63 -10.09
N LYS A 248 -40.65 -13.41 -10.07
CA LYS A 248 -41.22 -12.66 -8.92
C LYS A 248 -40.40 -12.41 -7.61
N ARG A 249 -40.08 -11.11 -7.45
CA ARG A 249 -40.27 -10.18 -6.29
C ARG A 249 -39.48 -10.40 -4.98
N SER A 250 -38.62 -9.43 -4.67
CA SER A 250 -38.87 -8.47 -3.57
C SER A 250 -38.08 -7.18 -3.77
N SER A 251 -38.75 -6.06 -3.51
CA SER A 251 -38.32 -4.67 -3.64
C SER A 251 -37.45 -4.23 -2.46
N VAL A 252 -36.23 -3.77 -2.72
CA VAL A 252 -35.54 -2.78 -1.87
C VAL A 252 -34.90 -1.75 -2.77
N LEU A 253 -35.33 -0.50 -2.60
CA LEU A 253 -34.93 0.67 -3.35
C LEU A 253 -33.42 0.91 -3.18
N ALA A 254 -32.63 0.62 -4.21
CA ALA A 254 -31.28 1.14 -4.33
C ALA A 254 -31.40 2.60 -4.75
N MET A 255 -31.16 3.52 -3.82
CA MET A 255 -31.01 4.94 -4.14
C MET A 255 -29.73 5.12 -4.98
N ASP A 256 -29.93 5.45 -6.26
CA ASP A 256 -28.88 5.89 -7.18
C ASP A 256 -28.27 7.21 -6.70
N PHE A 257 -27.10 7.15 -6.08
CA PHE A 257 -26.22 8.32 -5.98
C PHE A 257 -25.49 8.52 -7.32
N LYS A 258 -26.15 9.20 -8.25
CA LYS A 258 -25.48 9.82 -9.40
C LYS A 258 -24.89 11.17 -8.98
N SER A 259 -23.57 11.24 -8.83
CA SER A 259 -22.84 12.51 -8.82
C SER A 259 -21.38 12.33 -9.27
N GLY A 260 -21.03 12.88 -10.45
CA GLY A 260 -19.64 13.13 -10.87
C GLY A 260 -19.28 12.63 -12.28
N PRO A 261 -18.77 13.50 -13.20
CA PRO A 261 -18.53 13.14 -14.59
C PRO A 261 -17.09 12.67 -14.80
N GLN A 262 -16.81 11.38 -14.58
CA GLN A 262 -15.88 10.59 -15.39
C GLN A 262 -16.27 9.12 -15.24
N ASN A 263 -16.45 8.45 -16.38
CA ASN A 263 -16.71 7.02 -16.44
C ASN A 263 -15.63 6.27 -15.62
N LEU A 264 -16.00 5.70 -14.47
CA LEU A 264 -15.18 4.69 -13.82
C LEU A 264 -15.05 3.51 -14.80
N LEU A 265 -13.94 3.47 -15.56
CA LEU A 265 -13.61 2.40 -16.51
C LEU A 265 -13.40 1.05 -15.80
N HIS A 266 -13.42 1.03 -14.47
CA HIS A 266 -13.13 -0.13 -13.65
C HIS A 266 -14.22 -0.39 -12.64
N ARG A 267 -14.61 -1.66 -12.52
CA ARG A 267 -15.59 -2.12 -11.54
C ARG A 267 -14.91 -2.29 -10.19
N GLU A 268 -15.40 -1.60 -9.16
CA GLU A 268 -14.95 -1.88 -7.81
C GLU A 268 -15.44 -3.27 -7.37
N TYR A 269 -14.52 -4.11 -6.91
CA TYR A 269 -14.82 -5.47 -6.44
C TYR A 269 -14.52 -5.64 -4.96
N MET A 270 -13.69 -4.80 -4.36
CA MET A 270 -13.38 -4.91 -2.93
C MET A 270 -14.60 -4.48 -2.10
N PRO A 271 -14.94 -5.19 -1.01
CA PRO A 271 -16.03 -4.83 -0.12
C PRO A 271 -15.95 -3.40 0.44
N SER A 272 -17.11 -2.86 0.83
CA SER A 272 -17.24 -1.50 1.38
C SER A 272 -16.37 -1.23 2.61
N VAL A 273 -16.10 -2.28 3.41
CA VAL A 273 -15.24 -2.19 4.60
C VAL A 273 -13.80 -1.85 4.22
N TRP A 274 -13.28 -2.42 3.14
CA TRP A 274 -11.97 -2.01 2.60
C TRP A 274 -12.04 -0.59 2.04
N GLN A 275 -13.08 -0.28 1.26
CA GLN A 275 -13.23 1.05 0.65
C GLN A 275 -13.25 2.18 1.67
N SER A 276 -13.93 1.97 2.80
CA SER A 276 -14.03 2.93 3.90
C SER A 276 -12.75 3.00 4.73
N PHE A 277 -11.93 1.95 4.70
CA PHE A 277 -10.65 1.91 5.38
C PHE A 277 -9.54 2.64 4.61
N VAL A 278 -9.61 2.67 3.29
CA VAL A 278 -8.67 3.42 2.44
C VAL A 278 -8.80 4.92 2.70
N THR A 279 -7.70 5.56 3.09
CA THR A 279 -7.64 7.02 3.31
C THR A 279 -7.24 7.78 2.06
N HIS A 280 -6.44 7.15 1.20
CA HIS A 280 -5.89 7.75 -0.01
C HIS A 280 -5.92 6.73 -1.15
N ARG A 281 -6.24 7.16 -2.36
CA ARG A 281 -6.30 6.30 -3.54
C ARG A 281 -5.68 7.02 -4.72
N ILE A 282 -4.67 6.38 -5.30
CA ILE A 282 -4.03 6.81 -6.54
C ILE A 282 -4.29 5.78 -7.62
N GLN A 283 -4.75 6.22 -8.78
CA GLN A 283 -4.89 5.39 -9.97
C GLN A 283 -3.66 5.55 -10.85
N VAL A 284 -3.13 4.43 -11.34
CA VAL A 284 -2.01 4.37 -12.27
C VAL A 284 -2.48 3.72 -13.56
N ARG A 285 -2.30 4.43 -14.68
CA ARG A 285 -2.68 3.98 -16.03
C ARG A 285 -1.45 4.01 -16.94
N ALA A 286 -1.29 3.00 -17.79
CA ALA A 286 -0.35 3.12 -18.90
C ALA A 286 -0.90 4.18 -19.87
N SER A 287 -0.01 5.00 -20.42
CA SER A 287 -0.33 5.99 -21.43
C SER A 287 -0.01 5.39 -22.81
N ASP A 288 -0.98 5.36 -23.71
CA ASP A 288 -0.80 4.89 -25.10
C ASP A 288 -0.03 5.90 -25.97
N ASP A 289 0.25 7.07 -25.40
CA ASP A 289 0.98 8.16 -26.02
C ASP A 289 2.47 7.79 -26.14
N ASN A 290 2.84 7.08 -27.21
CA ASN A 290 4.21 6.85 -27.64
C ASN A 290 4.84 8.20 -27.99
N SER A 291 5.37 8.91 -27.00
CA SER A 291 6.17 10.10 -27.24
C SER A 291 7.33 9.71 -28.16
N LYS A 292 7.48 10.44 -29.28
CA LYS A 292 8.49 10.23 -30.34
C LYS A 292 9.96 10.31 -29.87
N HIS A 293 10.20 10.44 -28.57
CA HIS A 293 11.50 10.52 -27.94
C HIS A 293 11.57 9.46 -26.83
N GLN A 294 12.38 8.44 -27.10
CA GLN A 294 12.73 7.29 -26.24
C GLN A 294 11.68 6.18 -26.12
N ASN A 295 12.19 4.94 -26.14
CA ASN A 295 11.47 3.66 -26.16
C ASN A 295 10.77 3.33 -24.81
N ASN A 296 10.46 4.35 -24.01
CA ASN A 296 10.11 4.20 -22.60
C ASN A 296 8.59 4.27 -22.40
N SER A 297 8.03 3.22 -21.81
CA SER A 297 6.62 3.19 -21.41
C SER A 297 6.31 4.36 -20.49
N THR A 298 5.28 5.13 -20.84
CA THR A 298 4.85 6.27 -20.03
C THR A 298 3.59 5.93 -19.26
N TYR A 299 3.47 6.47 -18.05
CA TYR A 299 2.35 6.23 -17.15
C TYR A 299 1.72 7.54 -16.70
N LEU A 300 0.42 7.50 -16.45
CA LEU A 300 -0.37 8.60 -15.91
C LEU A 300 -0.86 8.21 -14.52
N THR A 301 -0.80 9.16 -13.61
CA THR A 301 -1.34 9.00 -12.26
C THR A 301 -2.37 10.06 -11.94
N GLU A 302 -3.41 9.65 -11.24
CA GLU A 302 -4.51 10.50 -10.82
C GLU A 302 -4.92 10.14 -9.40
N TRP A 303 -5.08 11.15 -8.55
CA TRP A 303 -5.57 10.94 -7.19
C TRP A 303 -7.10 10.87 -7.20
N LEU A 304 -7.63 9.70 -6.83
CA LEU A 304 -9.06 9.46 -6.69
C LEU A 304 -9.56 9.78 -5.27
N LEU A 305 -8.67 9.69 -4.28
CA LEU A 305 -8.96 10.02 -2.88
C LEU A 305 -7.68 10.58 -2.20
N PRO A 306 -7.73 11.78 -1.61
CA PRO A 306 -8.66 12.86 -1.97
C PRO A 306 -8.57 13.14 -3.47
N TRP A 307 -9.68 13.58 -4.08
CA TRP A 307 -9.67 13.90 -5.50
C TRP A 307 -8.83 15.15 -5.77
N LEU A 308 -7.82 15.03 -6.63
CA LEU A 308 -6.98 16.15 -7.06
C LEU A 308 -7.19 16.42 -8.55
N LYS A 309 -7.29 17.70 -8.93
CA LYS A 309 -7.55 18.13 -10.32
C LYS A 309 -6.35 18.04 -11.26
N PHE A 310 -5.25 17.45 -10.83
CA PHE A 310 -4.04 17.32 -11.63
C PHE A 310 -3.66 15.84 -11.75
N SER A 311 -3.10 15.50 -12.90
CA SER A 311 -2.49 14.21 -13.16
C SER A 311 -0.99 14.39 -13.35
N ASP A 312 -0.20 13.46 -12.83
CA ASP A 312 1.23 13.42 -13.09
C ASP A 312 1.53 12.36 -14.15
N LYS A 313 2.35 12.71 -15.13
CA LYS A 313 2.90 11.79 -16.11
C LYS A 313 4.30 11.38 -15.63
N PHE A 314 4.62 10.10 -15.65
CA PHE A 314 5.94 9.62 -15.26
C PHE A 314 6.44 8.53 -16.22
N ILE A 315 7.76 8.44 -16.34
CA ILE A 315 8.44 7.37 -17.07
C ILE A 315 9.27 6.53 -16.11
N ILE A 316 9.58 5.30 -16.55
CA ILE A 316 10.59 4.46 -15.93
C ILE A 316 11.85 4.63 -16.76
N ASN A 317 12.92 5.18 -16.19
CA ASN A 317 14.19 5.31 -16.90
C ASN A 317 14.95 3.97 -16.96
N ASP A 318 16.09 3.93 -17.66
CA ASP A 318 16.90 2.71 -17.84
C ASP A 318 17.44 2.15 -16.50
N ASP A 319 17.63 3.02 -15.51
CA ASP A 319 18.01 2.65 -14.16
C ASP A 319 16.87 2.02 -13.34
N GLY A 320 15.63 2.10 -13.85
CA GLY A 320 14.41 1.62 -13.18
C GLY A 320 13.84 2.60 -12.15
N LEU A 321 14.26 3.87 -12.21
CA LEU A 321 13.75 4.97 -11.41
C LEU A 321 12.52 5.60 -12.07
N LEU A 322 11.59 6.01 -11.22
CA LEU A 322 10.40 6.75 -11.63
C LEU A 322 10.75 8.24 -11.74
N VAL A 323 10.56 8.81 -12.92
CA VAL A 323 10.83 10.23 -13.20
C VAL A 323 9.54 10.87 -13.69
N ILE A 324 9.11 11.93 -13.02
CA ILE A 324 7.96 12.74 -13.44
C ILE A 324 8.38 13.59 -14.63
N LEU A 325 7.50 13.67 -15.64
CA LEU A 325 7.67 14.47 -16.85
C LEU A 325 7.19 15.91 -16.66
#